data_AF-A0A969XJE2-F1
#
_entry.id   AF-A0A969XJE2-F1
#
_cell.length_a   1.000
_cell.length_b   1.000
_cell.length_c   1.000
_cell.angle_alpha   90.00
_cell.angle_beta   90.00
_cell.angle_gamma   90.00
#
_symmetry.space_group_name_H-M   'P 1'
#
loop_
_entity.id
_entity.type
_entity.pdbx_description
1 polymer ?
#
loop_
_entity_poly.entity_id
_entity_poly.type
_entity_poly.pdbx_seq_one_letter_code
_entity_poly.pdbx_strand_id
1 'polypeptide(L)'
;VGADDAATPTARADLLEPLTLLLAWVLPAVAVYLAAQPRSIFYTPRVEARYLLPFAPAFWALLGAAVVWIGRRLRPAGYVVGAGLVALSLAYLPGHYEDRILRDELQSMVRNVLSQAQPGDVVLLDSGGRYPIYDYYEGRVELPADAVRPPVHLIPPDDRPVTPERIAELLDPLLVAGGRVWLAEVDANLTDPERLARAHLDAHVPQVLSQGYGHNALFLYDPAGEAPVWTGYAPAETADAAFGGGRLAGWELPVRRYAPGDALHLALYWAEAPAAPLRLAMRDAAGRTVALAEGQAPAAGAQARQALDLAISRGVPQGRYTLTVETVAGDEALPLTTVDVLKSGPASGAAPQVILDARVGEGIVLEGYSLSESTARPGGEVALDLVWRAVDKAAGDLVVFTHLLGEAFNPATAGPVWAGHDSRPAEGAAPVERWRAGDRILDRHVLTVAPDAPEGSYRLEVGMYDAATGARLPVTLAGGSTADHLLLADEIRVTSQ
;
A
#
# COMPACT_ATOMS: atom_id res chain seq x y z
N VAL A 1 -20.60 81.00 17.43
CA VAL A 1 -19.23 80.48 17.64
C VAL A 1 -19.37 79.11 18.29
N GLY A 2 -18.77 78.09 17.68
CA GLY A 2 -18.70 76.72 18.21
C GLY A 2 -19.58 75.71 17.47
N ALA A 3 -19.15 75.28 16.29
CA ALA A 3 -19.51 73.99 15.73
C ALA A 3 -18.26 73.11 15.84
N ASP A 4 -18.36 72.04 16.62
CA ASP A 4 -17.32 71.03 16.79
C ASP A 4 -17.27 70.13 15.55
N ASP A 5 -16.06 69.98 15.00
CA ASP A 5 -15.71 69.09 13.89
C ASP A 5 -15.80 67.62 14.33
N ALA A 6 -16.86 66.93 13.90
CA ALA A 6 -16.88 65.47 13.89
C ALA A 6 -16.17 64.95 12.64
N ALA A 7 -14.92 64.53 12.79
CA ALA A 7 -14.16 63.83 11.75
C ALA A 7 -14.94 62.63 11.20
N THR A 8 -15.19 62.64 9.89
CA THR A 8 -15.94 61.63 9.14
C THR A 8 -15.30 60.23 9.22
N PRO A 9 -16.06 59.15 9.49
CA PRO A 9 -15.55 57.77 9.63
C PRO A 9 -15.02 57.11 8.34
N THR A 10 -15.13 57.77 7.19
CA THR A 10 -14.95 57.17 5.87
C THR A 10 -13.49 56.88 5.51
N ALA A 11 -12.55 57.76 5.88
CA ALA A 11 -11.14 57.59 5.50
C ALA A 11 -10.40 56.45 6.22
N ARG A 12 -10.85 56.06 7.43
CA ARG A 12 -10.27 54.92 8.16
C ARG A 12 -10.71 53.57 7.58
N ALA A 13 -11.92 53.48 7.02
CA ALA A 13 -12.42 52.25 6.40
C ALA A 13 -11.66 51.91 5.10
N ASP A 14 -11.32 52.92 4.30
CA ASP A 14 -10.65 52.74 2.99
C ASP A 14 -9.22 52.17 3.08
N LEU A 15 -8.54 52.32 4.23
CA LEU A 15 -7.18 51.81 4.46
C LEU A 15 -7.15 50.41 5.09
N LEU A 16 -8.25 49.99 5.74
CA LEU A 16 -8.29 48.72 6.47
C LEU A 16 -8.33 47.52 5.51
N GLU A 17 -9.02 47.61 4.39
CA GLU A 17 -9.09 46.54 3.38
C GLU A 17 -7.73 46.21 2.74
N PRO A 18 -6.98 47.17 2.15
CA PRO A 18 -5.68 46.88 1.56
C PRO A 18 -4.64 46.48 2.61
N LEU A 19 -4.71 47.06 3.82
CA LEU A 19 -3.85 46.67 4.93
C LEU A 19 -4.12 45.21 5.37
N THR A 20 -5.39 44.81 5.46
CA THR A 20 -5.78 43.45 5.83
C THR A 20 -5.29 42.44 4.79
N LEU A 21 -5.45 42.74 3.49
CA LEU A 21 -4.91 41.90 2.41
C LEU A 21 -3.38 41.83 2.44
N LEU A 22 -2.69 42.96 2.64
CA LEU A 22 -1.24 42.98 2.76
C LEU A 22 -0.75 42.14 3.94
N LEU A 23 -1.36 42.31 5.12
CA LEU A 23 -1.04 41.53 6.31
C LEU A 23 -1.35 40.04 6.13
N ALA A 24 -2.43 39.69 5.42
CA ALA A 24 -2.79 38.30 5.12
C ALA A 24 -1.80 37.60 4.18
N TRP A 25 -0.95 38.33 3.46
CA TRP A 25 0.18 37.77 2.70
C TRP A 25 1.50 37.84 3.46
N VAL A 26 1.79 38.97 4.10
CA VAL A 26 3.08 39.22 4.76
C VAL A 26 3.21 38.41 6.05
N LEU A 27 2.16 38.30 6.88
CA LEU A 27 2.23 37.54 8.13
C LEU A 27 2.49 36.05 7.89
N PRO A 28 1.79 35.34 6.99
CA PRO A 28 2.14 33.98 6.63
C PRO A 28 3.54 33.83 6.06
N ALA A 29 3.99 34.74 5.18
CA ALA A 29 5.34 34.71 4.63
C ALA A 29 6.42 34.85 5.70
N VAL A 30 6.23 35.78 6.64
CA VAL A 30 7.14 35.96 7.79
C VAL A 30 7.08 34.74 8.70
N ALA A 31 5.90 34.18 8.98
CA ALA A 31 5.75 32.99 9.81
C ALA A 31 6.44 31.77 9.19
N VAL A 32 6.24 31.52 7.89
CA VAL A 32 6.91 30.44 7.14
C VAL A 32 8.42 30.68 7.10
N TYR A 33 8.89 31.90 6.82
CA TYR A 33 10.31 32.23 6.83
C TYR A 33 10.96 31.99 8.20
N LEU A 34 10.30 32.42 9.28
CA LEU A 34 10.78 32.24 10.66
C LEU A 34 10.75 30.76 11.10
N ALA A 35 9.76 29.99 10.65
CA ALA A 35 9.67 28.55 10.90
C ALA A 35 10.68 27.74 10.07
N ALA A 36 11.05 28.23 8.88
CA ALA A 36 12.05 27.61 8.02
C ALA A 36 13.49 28.00 8.37
N GLN A 37 13.70 28.95 9.31
CA GLN A 37 15.05 29.25 9.78
C GLN A 37 15.61 28.04 10.55
N PRO A 38 16.89 27.67 10.33
CA PRO A 38 17.53 26.63 11.11
C PRO A 38 17.57 27.02 12.58
N ARG A 39 16.68 26.42 13.37
CA ARG A 39 16.65 26.55 14.82
C ARG A 39 16.60 25.15 15.40
N SER A 40 17.49 24.88 16.34
CA SER A 40 17.61 23.63 17.11
C SER A 40 16.39 23.27 17.96
N ILE A 41 15.23 23.90 17.74
CA ILE A 41 14.00 23.78 18.53
C ILE A 41 12.80 23.39 17.64
N PHE A 42 12.87 23.61 16.32
CA PHE A 42 11.82 23.20 15.39
C PHE A 42 12.45 22.64 14.11
N TYR A 43 11.99 21.43 13.75
CA TYR A 43 12.14 20.76 12.46
C TYR A 43 12.36 21.74 11.31
N THR A 44 13.53 21.73 10.66
CA THR A 44 13.78 22.46 9.41
C THR A 44 13.16 21.70 8.24
N PRO A 45 11.96 22.05 7.78
CA PRO A 45 11.32 21.31 6.71
C PRO A 45 11.94 21.74 5.38
N ARG A 46 12.05 20.82 4.43
CA ARG A 46 12.14 21.22 3.02
C ARG A 46 10.88 22.02 2.68
N VAL A 47 11.01 23.10 1.91
CA VAL A 47 9.85 23.90 1.49
C VAL A 47 8.93 23.00 0.65
N GLU A 48 7.76 22.71 1.18
CA GLU A 48 6.74 21.88 0.56
C GLU A 48 5.47 22.69 0.29
N ALA A 49 4.63 22.22 -0.64
CA ALA A 49 3.38 22.87 -1.02
C ALA A 49 2.46 23.16 0.18
N ARG A 50 2.57 22.39 1.27
CA ARG A 50 1.81 22.61 2.51
C ARG A 50 2.07 23.98 3.15
N TYR A 51 3.22 24.62 2.91
CA TYR A 51 3.49 25.97 3.42
C TYR A 51 2.72 27.07 2.69
N LEU A 52 2.04 26.74 1.59
CA LEU A 52 1.13 27.65 0.90
C LEU A 52 -0.26 27.67 1.52
N LEU A 53 -0.63 26.69 2.37
CA LEU A 53 -1.95 26.62 3.02
C LEU A 53 -2.31 27.90 3.80
N PRO A 54 -1.40 28.48 4.62
CA PRO A 54 -1.67 29.74 5.31
C PRO A 54 -1.99 30.92 4.39
N PHE A 55 -1.56 30.89 3.12
CA PHE A 55 -1.86 31.92 2.12
C PHE A 55 -3.21 31.72 1.42
N ALA A 56 -3.83 30.54 1.54
CA ALA A 56 -5.05 30.21 0.83
C ALA A 56 -6.19 31.22 1.07
N PRO A 57 -6.48 31.68 2.31
CA PRO A 57 -7.53 32.67 2.53
C PRO A 57 -7.31 33.97 1.76
N ALA A 58 -6.06 34.48 1.75
CA ALA A 58 -5.71 35.72 1.06
C ALA A 58 -5.79 35.55 -0.47
N PHE A 59 -5.36 34.40 -0.99
CA PHE A 59 -5.50 34.04 -2.40
C PHE A 59 -6.97 34.00 -2.83
N TRP A 60 -7.84 33.31 -2.09
CA TRP A 60 -9.27 33.20 -2.42
C TRP A 60 -9.99 34.54 -2.33
N ALA A 61 -9.65 35.39 -1.36
CA ALA A 61 -10.20 36.74 -1.26
C ALA A 61 -9.82 37.61 -2.46
N LEU A 62 -8.55 37.58 -2.89
CA LEU A 62 -8.09 38.31 -4.08
C LEU A 62 -8.73 37.79 -5.36
N LEU A 63 -8.88 36.46 -5.49
CA LEU A 63 -9.55 35.86 -6.63
C LEU A 63 -11.01 36.31 -6.71
N GLY A 64 -11.73 36.31 -5.58
CA GLY A 64 -13.10 36.82 -5.50
C GLY A 64 -13.20 38.31 -5.84
N ALA A 65 -12.29 39.13 -5.32
CA ALA A 65 -12.22 40.56 -5.62
C ALA A 65 -11.97 40.82 -7.12
N ALA A 66 -11.11 40.02 -7.76
CA ALA A 66 -10.84 40.11 -9.20
C ALA A 66 -12.10 39.81 -10.03
N VAL A 67 -12.86 38.77 -9.68
CA VAL A 67 -14.14 38.44 -10.35
C VAL A 67 -15.14 39.59 -10.24
N VAL A 68 -15.29 40.18 -9.04
CA VAL A 68 -16.18 41.32 -8.81
C VAL A 68 -15.72 42.55 -9.61
N TRP A 69 -14.42 42.82 -9.64
CA TRP A 69 -13.85 43.93 -10.39
C TRP A 69 -14.09 43.79 -11.90
N ILE A 70 -13.88 42.59 -12.46
CA ILE A 70 -14.22 42.28 -13.86
C ILE A 70 -15.72 42.48 -14.11
N GLY A 71 -16.58 41.96 -13.23
CA GLY A 71 -18.04 42.09 -13.35
C GLY A 71 -18.56 43.53 -13.27
N ARG A 72 -17.87 44.41 -12.53
CA ARG A 72 -18.18 45.86 -12.51
C ARG A 72 -17.87 46.54 -13.84
N ARG A 73 -16.84 46.10 -14.56
CA ARG A 73 -16.43 46.68 -15.85
C ARG A 73 -17.15 46.07 -17.05
N LEU A 74 -17.37 44.75 -17.01
CA LEU A 74 -18.07 43.98 -18.04
C LEU A 74 -18.86 42.86 -17.37
N ARG A 75 -20.14 43.13 -17.02
CA ARG A 75 -21.04 42.19 -16.34
C ARG A 75 -21.02 40.76 -16.89
N PRO A 76 -21.16 40.52 -18.21
CA PRO A 76 -21.15 39.15 -18.72
C PRO A 76 -19.81 38.44 -18.48
N ALA A 77 -18.67 39.15 -18.57
CA ALA A 77 -17.36 38.55 -18.31
C ALA A 77 -17.18 38.13 -16.85
N GLY A 78 -17.68 38.92 -15.89
CA GLY A 78 -17.66 38.54 -14.47
C GLY A 78 -18.45 37.25 -14.21
N TYR A 79 -19.64 37.10 -14.80
CA TYR A 79 -20.41 35.86 -14.70
C TYR A 79 -19.71 34.67 -15.35
N VAL A 80 -19.12 34.84 -16.54
CA VAL A 80 -18.40 33.77 -17.23
C VAL A 80 -17.19 33.31 -16.42
N VAL A 81 -16.37 34.23 -15.90
CA VAL A 81 -15.21 33.88 -15.08
C VAL A 81 -15.64 33.22 -13.77
N GLY A 82 -16.64 33.76 -13.08
CA GLY A 82 -17.15 33.18 -11.84
C GLY A 82 -17.72 31.78 -12.04
N ALA A 83 -18.55 31.58 -13.07
CA ALA A 83 -19.09 30.27 -13.43
C ALA A 83 -17.99 29.28 -13.83
N GLY A 84 -16.98 29.74 -14.58
CA GLY A 84 -15.82 28.93 -14.95
C GLY A 84 -15.01 28.45 -13.74
N LEU A 85 -14.80 29.31 -12.74
CA LEU A 85 -14.11 28.92 -11.49
C LEU A 85 -14.93 27.89 -10.70
N VAL A 86 -16.24 28.08 -10.58
CA VAL A 86 -17.13 27.10 -9.92
C VAL A 86 -17.12 25.77 -10.69
N ALA A 87 -17.22 25.81 -12.01
CA ALA A 87 -17.18 24.61 -12.86
C ALA A 87 -15.84 23.87 -12.71
N LEU A 88 -14.72 24.59 -12.69
CA LEU A 88 -13.40 24.02 -12.45
C LEU A 88 -13.34 23.37 -11.06
N SER A 89 -13.76 24.07 -10.00
CA SER A 89 -13.80 23.48 -8.66
C SER A 89 -14.65 22.21 -8.62
N LEU A 90 -15.85 22.22 -9.22
CA LEU A 90 -16.73 21.05 -9.28
C LEU A 90 -16.16 19.91 -10.12
N ALA A 91 -15.39 20.20 -11.17
CA ALA A 91 -14.77 19.18 -12.01
C ALA A 91 -13.64 18.43 -11.28
N TYR A 92 -12.87 19.11 -10.44
CA TYR A 92 -11.73 18.51 -9.72
C TYR A 92 -12.05 18.05 -8.29
N LEU A 93 -13.15 18.53 -7.70
CA LEU A 93 -13.56 18.16 -6.33
C LEU A 93 -13.76 16.64 -6.16
N PRO A 94 -14.38 15.90 -7.11
CA PRO A 94 -14.49 14.45 -7.01
C PRO A 94 -13.13 13.76 -6.89
N GLY A 95 -12.18 14.14 -7.75
CA GLY A 95 -10.80 13.60 -7.74
C GLY A 95 -10.08 13.81 -6.40
N HIS A 96 -10.37 14.91 -5.70
CA HIS A 96 -9.80 15.18 -4.37
C HIS A 96 -10.26 14.17 -3.29
N TYR A 97 -11.47 13.63 -3.42
CA TYR A 97 -12.05 12.67 -2.48
C TYR A 97 -11.99 11.22 -2.98
N GLU A 98 -11.71 11.02 -4.27
CA GLU A 98 -11.81 9.73 -4.94
C GLU A 98 -10.90 8.64 -4.36
N ASP A 99 -9.70 9.01 -3.91
CA ASP A 99 -8.68 8.08 -3.40
C ASP A 99 -8.45 8.18 -1.88
N ARG A 100 -9.31 8.91 -1.18
CA ARG A 100 -9.22 9.07 0.29
C ARG A 100 -9.89 7.91 0.99
N ILE A 101 -9.23 6.75 0.96
CA ILE A 101 -9.63 5.55 1.69
C ILE A 101 -8.72 5.43 2.92
N LEU A 102 -9.30 5.08 4.07
CA LEU A 102 -8.52 4.75 5.25
C LEU A 102 -7.75 3.45 4.97
N ARG A 103 -6.43 3.55 4.84
CA ARG A 103 -5.53 2.39 4.72
C ARG A 103 -5.05 1.96 6.09
N ASP A 104 -4.63 0.70 6.18
CA ASP A 104 -3.89 0.20 7.33
C ASP A 104 -2.43 0.65 7.22
N GLU A 105 -2.15 1.86 7.70
CA GLU A 105 -0.81 2.45 7.65
C GLU A 105 0.07 1.86 8.74
N LEU A 106 -0.43 1.85 9.99
CA LEU A 106 0.25 1.30 11.17
C LEU A 106 -0.73 0.65 12.18
N GLN A 107 -2.04 0.62 11.89
CA GLN A 107 -3.06 0.17 12.83
C GLN A 107 -2.86 -1.28 13.26
N SER A 108 -2.55 -2.17 12.31
CA SER A 108 -2.27 -3.57 12.60
C SER A 108 -0.91 -3.77 13.26
N MET A 109 0.11 -3.00 12.87
CA MET A 109 1.43 -3.02 13.50
C MET A 109 1.36 -2.67 14.99
N VAL A 110 0.72 -1.55 15.31
CA VAL A 110 0.53 -1.08 16.70
C VAL A 110 -0.20 -2.14 17.53
N ARG A 111 -1.28 -2.74 16.99
CA ARG A 111 -2.03 -3.80 17.70
C ARG A 111 -1.21 -5.07 17.88
N ASN A 112 -0.32 -5.40 16.94
CA ASN A 112 0.59 -6.53 17.07
C ASN A 112 1.54 -6.35 18.27
N VAL A 113 2.10 -5.14 18.44
CA VAL A 113 2.90 -4.78 19.63
C VAL A 113 2.04 -4.85 20.90
N LEU A 114 0.96 -4.07 20.97
CA LEU A 114 0.17 -3.91 22.20
C LEU A 114 -0.48 -5.22 22.69
N SER A 115 -0.85 -6.12 21.78
CA SER A 115 -1.48 -7.38 22.14
C SER A 115 -0.52 -8.40 22.77
N GLN A 116 0.79 -8.20 22.61
CA GLN A 116 1.83 -9.14 23.05
C GLN A 116 2.88 -8.46 23.94
N ALA A 117 2.65 -7.21 24.32
CA ALA A 117 3.54 -6.42 25.16
C ALA A 117 3.59 -6.96 26.60
N GLN A 118 4.79 -6.99 27.17
CA GLN A 118 5.06 -7.42 28.54
C GLN A 118 5.73 -6.30 29.35
N PRO A 119 5.65 -6.33 30.70
CA PRO A 119 6.33 -5.35 31.53
C PRO A 119 7.84 -5.37 31.27
N GLY A 120 8.40 -4.20 30.95
CA GLY A 120 9.83 -4.06 30.62
C GLY A 120 10.15 -4.10 29.12
N ASP A 121 9.18 -4.41 28.27
CA ASP A 121 9.33 -4.24 26.82
C ASP A 121 9.55 -2.76 26.47
N VAL A 122 10.28 -2.51 25.39
CA VAL A 122 10.43 -1.19 24.77
C VAL A 122 10.14 -1.26 23.27
N VAL A 123 9.67 -0.15 22.70
CA VAL A 123 9.52 -0.01 21.24
C VAL A 123 10.56 0.95 20.72
N LEU A 124 11.36 0.49 19.77
CA LEU A 124 12.23 1.31 18.94
C LEU A 124 11.50 1.62 17.64
N LEU A 125 11.22 2.90 17.42
CA LEU A 125 10.50 3.37 16.25
C LEU A 125 11.49 4.06 15.30
N ASP A 126 11.92 3.31 14.29
CA ASP A 126 12.71 3.84 13.17
C ASP A 126 11.76 4.41 12.12
N SER A 127 11.40 5.67 12.33
CA SER A 127 10.43 6.39 11.49
C SER A 127 10.82 7.84 11.20
N GLY A 128 11.93 8.30 11.77
CA GLY A 128 12.28 9.71 11.82
C GLY A 128 11.13 10.60 12.26
N GLY A 129 10.77 11.55 11.40
CA GLY A 129 9.69 12.52 11.65
C GLY A 129 8.27 11.96 11.54
N ARG A 130 8.07 10.66 11.28
CA ARG A 130 6.74 10.05 11.13
C ARG A 130 6.16 9.47 12.42
N TYR A 131 6.87 9.59 13.54
CA TYR A 131 6.41 9.14 14.85
C TYR A 131 4.98 9.60 15.25
N PRO A 132 4.47 10.80 14.88
CA PRO A 132 3.13 11.20 15.28
C PRO A 132 2.03 10.31 14.69
N ILE A 133 2.31 9.60 13.58
CA ILE A 133 1.37 8.63 13.00
C ILE A 133 1.27 7.39 13.90
N TYR A 134 2.41 6.91 14.42
CA TYR A 134 2.44 5.81 15.38
C TYR A 134 1.67 6.21 16.65
N ASP A 135 2.02 7.34 17.27
CA ASP A 135 1.36 7.86 18.48
C ASP A 135 -0.14 8.04 18.29
N TYR A 136 -0.57 8.52 17.11
CA TYR A 136 -1.97 8.70 16.75
C TYR A 136 -2.76 7.38 16.81
N TYR A 137 -2.18 6.29 16.29
CA TYR A 137 -2.85 4.99 16.28
C TYR A 137 -2.72 4.27 17.63
N GLU A 138 -1.54 4.34 18.26
CA GLU A 138 -1.26 3.75 19.57
C GLU A 138 -2.15 4.34 20.66
N GLY A 139 -2.29 5.67 20.71
CA GLY A 139 -3.14 6.37 21.68
C GLY A 139 -4.65 6.15 21.49
N ARG A 140 -5.08 5.56 20.38
CA ARG A 140 -6.49 5.21 20.12
C ARG A 140 -6.86 3.78 20.50
N VAL A 141 -5.88 2.93 20.76
CA VAL A 141 -6.15 1.58 21.23
C VAL A 141 -6.46 1.65 22.72
N GLU A 142 -7.73 1.42 23.06
CA GLU A 142 -8.16 1.23 24.45
C GLU A 142 -7.57 -0.07 24.98
N LEU A 143 -6.93 0.00 26.15
CA LEU A 143 -6.28 -1.14 26.79
C LEU A 143 -6.88 -1.38 28.17
N PRO A 144 -7.01 -2.65 28.60
CA PRO A 144 -7.31 -3.00 29.98
C PRO A 144 -6.31 -2.36 30.97
N ALA A 145 -6.74 -2.18 32.22
CA ALA A 145 -5.93 -1.49 33.24
C ALA A 145 -4.59 -2.19 33.57
N ASP A 146 -4.52 -3.50 33.35
CA ASP A 146 -3.37 -4.37 33.56
C ASP A 146 -2.53 -4.59 32.29
N ALA A 147 -2.98 -4.13 31.13
CA ALA A 147 -2.26 -4.26 29.87
C ALA A 147 -1.09 -3.27 29.80
N VAL A 148 -0.01 -3.71 29.13
CA VAL A 148 1.24 -2.94 29.07
C VAL A 148 1.27 -2.08 27.81
N ARG A 149 1.71 -0.83 27.99
CA ARG A 149 2.04 0.09 26.92
C ARG A 149 3.55 0.37 26.97
N PRO A 150 4.36 -0.30 26.13
CA PRO A 150 5.81 -0.11 26.13
C PRO A 150 6.19 1.35 25.85
N PRO A 151 7.20 1.91 26.53
CA PRO A 151 7.76 3.21 26.15
C PRO A 151 8.35 3.13 24.74
N VAL A 152 8.16 4.20 23.98
CA VAL A 152 8.66 4.35 22.60
C VAL A 152 9.92 5.21 22.60
N HIS A 153 10.98 4.73 21.96
CA HIS A 153 12.22 5.45 21.68
C HIS A 153 12.38 5.62 20.17
N LEU A 154 12.75 6.83 19.73
CA LEU A 154 12.84 7.16 18.31
C LEU A 154 14.23 6.88 17.75
N ILE A 155 14.28 6.47 16.48
CA ILE A 155 15.50 6.37 15.68
C ILE A 155 15.37 7.28 14.44
N PRO A 156 16.30 8.25 14.26
CA PRO A 156 17.15 8.82 15.30
C PRO A 156 16.33 9.57 16.38
N PRO A 157 16.86 9.75 17.61
CA PRO A 157 16.19 10.50 18.67
C PRO A 157 16.20 12.02 18.43
N ASP A 158 16.99 12.49 17.47
CA ASP A 158 17.18 13.89 17.11
C ASP A 158 17.53 14.03 15.62
N ASP A 159 17.67 15.27 15.13
CA ASP A 159 17.88 15.57 13.71
C ASP A 159 19.29 15.21 13.18
N ARG A 160 20.17 14.64 14.00
CA ARG A 160 21.51 14.27 13.54
C ARG A 160 21.45 12.98 12.69
N PRO A 161 22.39 12.74 11.77
CA PRO A 161 22.39 11.52 10.95
C PRO A 161 22.55 10.24 11.78
N VAL A 162 21.94 9.13 11.38
CA VAL A 162 22.16 7.83 12.03
C VAL A 162 23.58 7.34 11.70
N THR A 163 24.34 6.93 12.71
CA THR A 163 25.65 6.29 12.56
C THR A 163 25.74 5.07 13.48
N PRO A 164 26.63 4.09 13.19
CA PRO A 164 26.78 2.89 14.02
C PRO A 164 27.04 3.21 15.50
N GLU A 165 27.88 4.21 15.78
CA GLU A 165 28.21 4.62 17.15
C GLU A 165 26.98 5.13 17.89
N ARG A 166 26.12 5.90 17.21
CA ARG A 166 24.93 6.46 17.85
C ARG A 166 23.79 5.45 18.00
N ILE A 167 23.72 4.48 17.09
CA ILE A 167 22.88 3.29 17.25
C ILE A 167 23.31 2.53 18.51
N ALA A 168 24.61 2.23 18.67
CA ALA A 168 25.13 1.57 19.87
C ALA A 168 24.85 2.38 21.15
N GLU A 169 25.10 3.70 21.15
CA GLU A 169 24.79 4.57 22.29
C GLU A 169 23.31 4.51 22.73
N LEU A 170 22.39 4.35 21.77
CA LEU A 170 20.96 4.25 22.03
C LEU A 170 20.53 2.86 22.48
N LEU A 171 21.05 1.82 21.82
CA LEU A 171 20.59 0.43 21.97
C LEU A 171 21.29 -0.30 23.10
N ASP A 172 22.59 -0.11 23.30
CA ASP A 172 23.38 -0.87 24.29
C ASP A 172 22.80 -0.78 25.71
N PRO A 173 22.35 0.38 26.21
CA PRO A 173 21.72 0.46 27.53
C PRO A 173 20.43 -0.37 27.63
N LEU A 174 19.64 -0.45 26.55
CA LEU A 174 18.41 -1.23 26.49
C LEU A 174 18.72 -2.74 26.48
N LEU A 175 19.77 -3.13 25.75
CA LEU A 175 20.26 -4.51 25.72
C LEU A 175 20.80 -4.97 27.08
N VAL A 176 21.52 -4.11 27.79
CA VAL A 176 22.02 -4.39 29.15
C VAL A 176 20.88 -4.53 30.17
N ALA A 177 19.79 -3.78 29.99
CA ALA A 177 18.60 -3.91 30.85
C ALA A 177 17.92 -5.28 30.71
N GLY A 178 18.15 -6.00 29.60
CA GLY A 178 17.70 -7.37 29.38
C GLY A 178 16.20 -7.52 29.09
N GLY A 179 15.50 -6.43 28.76
CA GLY A 179 14.10 -6.47 28.32
C GLY A 179 13.98 -6.85 26.84
N ARG A 180 12.76 -7.18 26.40
CA ARG A 180 12.49 -7.41 24.97
C ARG A 180 12.40 -6.09 24.22
N VAL A 181 12.85 -6.10 22.98
CA VAL A 181 12.91 -4.92 22.12
C VAL A 181 12.05 -5.14 20.89
N TRP A 182 11.00 -4.35 20.74
CA TRP A 182 10.23 -4.25 19.51
C TRP A 182 10.89 -3.25 18.58
N LEU A 183 11.29 -3.65 17.38
CA LEU A 183 11.77 -2.73 16.35
C LEU A 183 10.66 -2.52 15.32
N ALA A 184 10.06 -1.34 15.32
CA ALA A 184 9.10 -0.89 14.32
C ALA A 184 9.81 -0.02 13.28
N GLU A 185 9.98 -0.56 12.08
CA GLU A 185 10.56 0.15 10.95
C GLU A 185 9.46 0.71 10.06
N VAL A 186 9.38 2.04 9.98
CA VAL A 186 8.34 2.77 9.28
C VAL A 186 8.99 3.74 8.30
N ASP A 187 8.96 3.41 7.01
CA ASP A 187 9.69 4.16 5.97
C ASP A 187 11.17 4.39 6.33
N ALA A 188 11.78 3.44 7.03
CA ALA A 188 13.11 3.57 7.61
C ALA A 188 14.23 3.79 6.56
N ASN A 189 13.98 3.53 5.27
CA ASN A 189 14.85 3.98 4.18
C ASN A 189 15.11 5.50 4.16
N LEU A 190 14.26 6.31 4.79
CA LEU A 190 14.40 7.76 4.89
C LEU A 190 15.39 8.19 5.98
N THR A 191 15.59 7.38 7.02
CA THR A 191 16.34 7.73 8.24
C THR A 191 17.51 6.81 8.52
N ASP A 192 17.33 5.51 8.33
CA ASP A 192 18.33 4.45 8.48
C ASP A 192 18.33 3.55 7.21
N PRO A 193 18.80 4.06 6.06
CA PRO A 193 18.79 3.31 4.80
C PRO A 193 19.63 2.03 4.83
N GLU A 194 20.65 1.98 5.71
CA GLU A 194 21.54 0.84 5.88
C GLU A 194 21.02 -0.16 6.93
N ARG A 195 19.89 0.13 7.59
CA ARG A 195 19.28 -0.71 8.63
C ARG A 195 20.24 -1.00 9.79
N LEU A 196 21.01 0.00 10.18
CA LEU A 196 21.99 -0.07 11.26
C LEU A 196 21.36 -0.48 12.58
N ALA A 197 20.15 -0.01 12.90
CA ALA A 197 19.43 -0.40 14.11
C ALA A 197 19.12 -1.91 14.12
N ARG A 198 18.60 -2.43 13.00
CA ARG A 198 18.30 -3.86 12.85
C ARG A 198 19.57 -4.70 12.90
N ALA A 199 20.60 -4.32 12.13
CA ALA A 199 21.87 -5.02 12.10
C ALA A 199 22.53 -5.10 13.49
N HIS A 200 22.40 -4.03 14.28
CA HIS A 200 22.88 -4.03 15.67
C HIS A 200 22.09 -5.00 16.55
N LEU A 201 20.76 -5.03 16.45
CA LEU A 201 19.93 -5.97 17.21
C LEU A 201 20.19 -7.43 16.82
N ASP A 202 20.24 -7.73 15.52
CA ASP A 202 20.52 -9.06 14.97
C ASP A 202 21.85 -9.64 15.47
N ALA A 203 22.85 -8.77 15.71
CA ALA A 203 24.16 -9.16 16.20
C ALA A 203 24.18 -9.50 17.70
N HIS A 204 23.19 -9.05 18.49
CA HIS A 204 23.23 -9.10 19.95
C HIS A 204 22.10 -9.92 20.59
N VAL A 205 20.92 -9.98 19.97
CA VAL A 205 19.72 -10.59 20.55
C VAL A 205 19.04 -11.46 19.51
N PRO A 206 18.53 -12.65 19.86
CA PRO A 206 17.80 -13.46 18.89
C PRO A 206 16.47 -12.80 18.53
N GLN A 207 16.21 -12.71 17.23
CA GLN A 207 14.93 -12.29 16.69
C GLN A 207 13.91 -13.42 16.82
N VAL A 208 12.78 -13.15 17.46
CA VAL A 208 11.72 -14.14 17.74
C VAL A 208 10.42 -13.87 16.97
N LEU A 209 10.28 -12.69 16.38
CA LEU A 209 9.18 -12.35 15.47
C LEU A 209 9.68 -11.44 14.34
N SER A 210 9.13 -11.65 13.14
CA SER A 210 9.27 -10.79 11.98
C SER A 210 7.93 -10.76 11.24
N GLN A 211 7.42 -9.55 10.98
CA GLN A 211 6.13 -9.34 10.31
C GLN A 211 6.22 -8.14 9.36
N GLY A 212 5.82 -8.33 8.11
CA GLY A 212 5.75 -7.26 7.11
C GLY A 212 4.42 -6.50 7.14
N TYR A 213 4.47 -5.23 6.79
CA TYR A 213 3.32 -4.33 6.57
C TYR A 213 3.59 -3.47 5.33
N GLY A 214 3.58 -4.10 4.16
CA GLY A 214 4.00 -3.46 2.91
C GLY A 214 5.48 -3.10 2.93
N HIS A 215 5.81 -1.81 2.84
CA HIS A 215 7.19 -1.31 2.90
C HIS A 215 7.73 -1.15 4.33
N ASN A 216 6.87 -1.36 5.33
CA ASN A 216 7.20 -1.30 6.75
C ASN A 216 7.37 -2.72 7.30
N ALA A 217 8.05 -2.83 8.44
CA ALA A 217 8.26 -4.11 9.10
C ALA A 217 8.26 -3.96 10.62
N LEU A 218 7.89 -5.04 11.32
CA LEU A 218 7.95 -5.15 12.76
C LEU A 218 8.75 -6.39 13.15
N PHE A 219 9.68 -6.20 14.08
CA PHE A 219 10.49 -7.26 14.64
C PHE A 219 10.36 -7.28 16.16
N LEU A 220 10.51 -8.46 16.76
CA LEU A 220 10.71 -8.61 18.20
C LEU A 220 12.03 -9.33 18.45
N TYR A 221 12.82 -8.76 19.33
CA TYR A 221 14.06 -9.32 19.84
C TYR A 221 13.88 -9.65 21.32
N ASP A 222 14.13 -10.91 21.68
CA ASP A 222 13.98 -11.38 23.05
C ASP A 222 15.28 -12.08 23.49
N PRO A 223 15.96 -11.61 24.55
CA PRO A 223 17.16 -12.27 25.08
C PRO A 223 16.96 -13.75 25.45
N ALA A 224 15.74 -14.16 25.80
CA ALA A 224 15.40 -15.56 26.10
C ALA A 224 15.14 -16.40 24.84
N GLY A 225 14.95 -15.77 23.67
CA GLY A 225 14.62 -16.46 22.43
C GLY A 225 13.21 -17.04 22.40
N GLU A 226 12.30 -16.54 23.24
CA GLU A 226 10.92 -17.02 23.34
C GLU A 226 9.99 -16.30 22.35
N ALA A 227 9.11 -17.06 21.71
CA ALA A 227 8.09 -16.48 20.84
C ALA A 227 7.08 -15.64 21.66
N PRO A 228 6.58 -14.52 21.12
CA PRO A 228 5.61 -13.70 21.83
C PRO A 228 4.29 -14.44 22.04
N VAL A 229 3.67 -14.18 23.20
CA VAL A 229 2.37 -14.72 23.59
C VAL A 229 1.40 -13.55 23.72
N TRP A 230 0.16 -13.76 23.30
CA TRP A 230 -0.92 -12.80 23.50
C TRP A 230 -1.32 -12.75 24.99
N THR A 231 -1.24 -11.58 25.63
CA THR A 231 -1.48 -11.42 27.08
C THR A 231 -2.32 -10.19 27.39
N GLY A 232 -3.43 -10.36 28.14
CA GLY A 232 -4.18 -9.23 28.73
C GLY A 232 -4.83 -8.26 27.75
N TYR A 233 -4.87 -8.60 26.46
CA TYR A 233 -5.45 -7.76 25.40
C TYR A 233 -6.80 -8.31 24.95
N ALA A 234 -7.81 -7.46 24.82
CA ALA A 234 -9.12 -7.87 24.30
C ALA A 234 -9.17 -7.61 22.78
N PRO A 235 -9.35 -8.64 21.93
CA PRO A 235 -9.52 -8.44 20.50
C PRO A 235 -10.75 -7.59 20.19
N ALA A 236 -10.69 -6.76 19.15
CA ALA A 236 -11.82 -5.92 18.74
C ALA A 236 -13.11 -6.71 18.46
N GLU A 237 -12.99 -7.90 17.85
CA GLU A 237 -14.10 -8.83 17.67
C GLU A 237 -13.86 -10.05 18.55
N THR A 238 -14.73 -10.28 19.53
CA THR A 238 -14.60 -11.41 20.46
C THR A 238 -15.34 -12.63 19.94
N ALA A 239 -14.77 -13.81 20.18
CA ALA A 239 -15.32 -15.08 19.77
C ALA A 239 -15.09 -16.14 20.85
N ASP A 240 -15.87 -17.20 20.78
CA ASP A 240 -15.63 -18.42 21.54
C ASP A 240 -16.05 -19.60 20.67
N ALA A 241 -15.17 -19.96 19.73
CA ALA A 241 -15.46 -20.96 18.71
C ALA A 241 -14.40 -22.06 18.67
N ALA A 242 -14.84 -23.31 18.75
CA ALA A 242 -14.00 -24.45 18.42
C ALA A 242 -13.80 -24.51 16.89
N PHE A 243 -12.55 -24.56 16.44
CA PHE A 243 -12.23 -24.56 15.01
C PHE A 243 -10.83 -25.14 14.75
N GLY A 244 -10.70 -26.04 13.77
CA GLY A 244 -9.42 -26.62 13.37
C GLY A 244 -8.71 -27.40 14.49
N GLY A 245 -9.47 -27.91 15.45
CA GLY A 245 -8.94 -28.55 16.66
C GLY A 245 -8.40 -27.59 17.73
N GLY A 246 -8.58 -26.28 17.56
CA GLY A 246 -8.28 -25.24 18.55
C GLY A 246 -9.52 -24.48 19.02
N ARG A 247 -9.31 -23.39 19.77
CA ARG A 247 -10.36 -22.51 20.30
C ARG A 247 -10.03 -21.04 20.02
N LEU A 248 -10.79 -20.44 19.11
CA LEU A 248 -10.67 -19.04 18.70
C LEU A 248 -11.31 -18.13 19.76
N ALA A 249 -10.54 -17.17 20.26
CA ALA A 249 -10.98 -16.16 21.24
C ALA A 249 -11.44 -14.85 20.59
N GLY A 250 -11.04 -14.60 19.34
CA GLY A 250 -11.43 -13.39 18.62
C GLY A 250 -10.55 -13.12 17.41
N TRP A 251 -10.83 -12.00 16.73
CA TRP A 251 -10.02 -11.53 15.61
C TRP A 251 -10.02 -10.01 15.53
N GLU A 252 -9.10 -9.48 14.72
CA GLU A 252 -9.01 -8.06 14.43
C GLU A 252 -8.76 -7.78 12.97
N LEU A 253 -9.44 -6.74 12.50
CA LEU A 253 -9.33 -6.21 11.16
C LEU A 253 -9.58 -4.68 11.19
N PRO A 254 -8.54 -3.85 11.40
CA PRO A 254 -8.72 -2.42 11.69
C PRO A 254 -9.34 -1.60 10.57
N VAL A 255 -9.20 -2.04 9.31
CA VAL A 255 -9.81 -1.42 8.13
C VAL A 255 -10.69 -2.45 7.41
N ARG A 256 -11.75 -2.01 6.74
CA ARG A 256 -12.70 -2.92 6.04
C ARG A 256 -12.90 -2.58 4.57
N ARG A 257 -12.21 -1.55 4.09
CA ARG A 257 -12.33 -1.02 2.74
C ARG A 257 -10.95 -1.04 2.12
N TYR A 258 -10.81 -1.74 1.01
CA TYR A 258 -9.53 -1.97 0.36
C TYR A 258 -9.60 -1.55 -1.09
N ALA A 259 -8.56 -0.94 -1.62
CA ALA A 259 -8.36 -0.80 -3.05
C ALA A 259 -7.54 -1.99 -3.58
N PRO A 260 -7.65 -2.34 -4.87
CA PRO A 260 -6.70 -3.26 -5.47
C PRO A 260 -5.27 -2.73 -5.35
N GLY A 261 -4.34 -3.63 -4.99
CA GLY A 261 -2.98 -3.33 -4.58
C GLY A 261 -2.79 -3.20 -3.07
N ASP A 262 -3.87 -3.07 -2.28
CA ASP A 262 -3.76 -3.05 -0.82
C ASP A 262 -3.51 -4.46 -0.26
N ALA A 263 -2.90 -4.53 0.91
CA ALA A 263 -2.80 -5.75 1.71
C ALA A 263 -3.79 -5.71 2.87
N LEU A 264 -4.50 -6.82 3.05
CA LEU A 264 -5.36 -7.05 4.19
C LEU A 264 -4.58 -7.79 5.28
N HIS A 265 -4.56 -7.24 6.49
CA HIS A 265 -3.89 -7.82 7.65
C HIS A 265 -4.91 -8.32 8.68
N LEU A 266 -5.20 -9.62 8.68
CA LEU A 266 -6.11 -10.24 9.65
C LEU A 266 -5.30 -10.81 10.82
N ALA A 267 -5.67 -10.45 12.05
CA ALA A 267 -5.14 -11.09 13.25
C ALA A 267 -6.18 -12.02 13.87
N LEU A 268 -5.82 -13.26 14.13
CA LEU A 268 -6.61 -14.23 14.89
C LEU A 268 -5.98 -14.39 16.28
N TYR A 269 -6.82 -14.44 17.30
CA TYR A 269 -6.42 -14.65 18.68
C TYR A 269 -6.94 -15.99 19.16
N TRP A 270 -6.01 -16.88 19.50
CA TRP A 270 -6.31 -18.24 19.93
C TRP A 270 -6.16 -18.35 21.44
N ALA A 271 -7.22 -18.82 22.11
CA ALA A 271 -7.10 -19.33 23.47
C ALA A 271 -6.33 -20.66 23.47
N GLU A 272 -6.59 -21.48 22.46
CA GLU A 272 -5.86 -22.73 22.18
C GLU A 272 -5.61 -22.80 20.67
N ALA A 273 -4.36 -22.71 20.23
CA ALA A 273 -4.03 -22.69 18.80
C ALA A 273 -4.32 -24.05 18.13
N PRO A 274 -4.82 -24.04 16.88
CA PRO A 274 -5.11 -25.25 16.13
C PRO A 274 -3.83 -26.01 15.77
N ALA A 275 -3.92 -27.33 15.66
CA ALA A 275 -2.83 -28.15 15.13
C ALA A 275 -2.78 -28.15 13.60
N ALA A 276 -3.92 -27.90 12.94
CA ALA A 276 -4.03 -27.87 11.50
C ALA A 276 -3.66 -26.49 10.93
N PRO A 277 -2.95 -26.42 9.80
CA PRO A 277 -2.73 -25.15 9.10
C PRO A 277 -4.05 -24.59 8.57
N LEU A 278 -4.13 -23.25 8.56
CA LEU A 278 -5.32 -22.50 8.18
C LEU A 278 -5.08 -21.68 6.93
N ARG A 279 -6.16 -21.41 6.20
CA ARG A 279 -6.18 -20.52 5.04
C ARG A 279 -7.30 -19.49 5.19
N LEU A 280 -7.01 -18.27 4.79
CA LEU A 280 -7.94 -17.15 4.72
C LEU A 280 -8.46 -17.04 3.27
N ALA A 281 -9.74 -17.32 3.09
CA ALA A 281 -10.43 -17.19 1.81
C ALA A 281 -11.31 -15.94 1.80
N MET A 282 -11.20 -15.14 0.75
CA MET A 282 -12.14 -14.06 0.45
C MET A 282 -13.14 -14.56 -0.59
N ARG A 283 -14.43 -14.57 -0.24
CA ARG A 283 -15.51 -15.13 -1.06
C ARG A 283 -16.51 -14.08 -1.52
N ASP A 284 -16.95 -14.18 -2.77
CA ASP A 284 -18.01 -13.33 -3.31
C ASP A 284 -19.41 -13.75 -2.84
N ALA A 285 -20.44 -13.02 -3.28
CA ALA A 285 -21.83 -13.32 -2.94
C ALA A 285 -22.34 -14.68 -3.48
N ALA A 286 -21.67 -15.24 -4.49
CA ALA A 286 -21.95 -16.58 -5.03
C ALA A 286 -21.16 -17.68 -4.29
N GLY A 287 -20.36 -17.33 -3.27
CA GLY A 287 -19.54 -18.25 -2.50
C GLY A 287 -18.22 -18.64 -3.18
N ARG A 288 -17.89 -18.04 -4.33
CA ARG A 288 -16.64 -18.32 -5.07
C ARG A 288 -15.47 -17.63 -4.37
N THR A 289 -14.36 -18.34 -4.20
CA THR A 289 -13.13 -17.75 -3.65
C THR A 289 -12.48 -16.88 -4.72
N VAL A 290 -12.29 -15.59 -4.41
CA VAL A 290 -11.67 -14.60 -5.30
C VAL A 290 -10.23 -14.25 -4.91
N ALA A 291 -9.87 -14.49 -3.65
CA ALA A 291 -8.50 -14.39 -3.16
C ALA A 291 -8.30 -15.37 -2.01
N LEU A 292 -7.08 -15.88 -1.85
CA LEU A 292 -6.72 -16.84 -0.82
C LEU A 292 -5.32 -16.52 -0.28
N ALA A 293 -5.17 -16.61 1.02
CA ALA A 293 -3.89 -16.60 1.70
C ALA A 293 -3.79 -17.81 2.62
N GLU A 294 -2.59 -18.35 2.76
CA GLU A 294 -2.28 -19.38 3.74
C GLU A 294 -1.31 -18.77 4.74
N GLY A 295 -1.46 -19.12 6.01
CA GLY A 295 -0.52 -18.67 7.04
C GLY A 295 -0.06 -19.82 7.91
N GLN A 296 1.11 -19.62 8.51
CA GLN A 296 1.70 -20.57 9.43
C GLN A 296 0.78 -20.71 10.66
N ALA A 297 0.50 -21.94 11.08
CA ALA A 297 -0.16 -22.18 12.35
C ALA A 297 0.81 -21.83 13.51
N PRO A 298 0.30 -21.25 14.62
CA PRO A 298 1.08 -21.15 15.85
C PRO A 298 1.42 -22.53 16.43
N ALA A 299 2.22 -22.57 17.49
CA ALA A 299 2.47 -23.80 18.22
C ALA A 299 1.14 -24.38 18.75
N ALA A 300 0.83 -25.62 18.36
CA ALA A 300 -0.45 -26.25 18.67
C ALA A 300 -0.75 -26.25 20.18
N GLY A 301 -1.98 -25.88 20.55
CA GLY A 301 -2.44 -25.79 21.94
C GLY A 301 -1.91 -24.57 22.72
N ALA A 302 -1.02 -23.76 22.15
CA ALA A 302 -0.56 -22.54 22.79
C ALA A 302 -1.61 -21.42 22.67
N GLN A 303 -1.62 -20.52 23.64
CA GLN A 303 -2.27 -19.22 23.49
C GLN A 303 -1.40 -18.37 22.55
N ALA A 304 -1.97 -17.85 21.47
CA ALA A 304 -1.18 -17.16 20.46
C ALA A 304 -1.98 -16.16 19.63
N ARG A 305 -1.28 -15.15 19.12
CA ARG A 305 -1.74 -14.32 18.01
C ARG A 305 -1.23 -14.92 16.70
N GLN A 306 -2.10 -15.05 15.71
CA GLN A 306 -1.75 -15.50 14.36
C GLN A 306 -2.08 -14.40 13.35
N ALA A 307 -1.12 -14.01 12.52
CA ALA A 307 -1.36 -13.10 11.40
C ALA A 307 -1.65 -13.87 10.12
N LEU A 308 -2.66 -13.42 9.37
CA LEU A 308 -2.99 -13.89 8.03
C LEU A 308 -3.08 -12.67 7.10
N ASP A 309 -2.14 -12.57 6.17
CA ASP A 309 -2.06 -11.46 5.24
C ASP A 309 -2.60 -11.87 3.87
N LEU A 310 -3.56 -11.12 3.34
CA LEU A 310 -4.18 -11.36 2.05
C LEU A 310 -3.98 -10.15 1.14
N ALA A 311 -3.24 -10.33 0.05
CA ALA A 311 -3.11 -9.30 -0.99
C ALA A 311 -4.41 -9.18 -1.78
N ILE A 312 -4.91 -7.96 -1.93
CA ILE A 312 -6.07 -7.65 -2.78
C ILE A 312 -5.53 -7.33 -4.17
N SER A 313 -5.44 -8.33 -5.06
CA SER A 313 -4.86 -8.12 -6.39
C SER A 313 -5.69 -7.15 -7.25
N ARG A 314 -5.05 -6.55 -8.26
CA ARG A 314 -5.71 -5.66 -9.26
C ARG A 314 -6.89 -6.31 -9.99
N GLY A 315 -6.91 -7.65 -10.06
CA GLY A 315 -7.98 -8.42 -10.69
C GLY A 315 -9.21 -8.64 -9.80
N VAL A 316 -9.14 -8.36 -8.49
CA VAL A 316 -10.28 -8.54 -7.58
C VAL A 316 -11.38 -7.53 -7.93
N PRO A 317 -12.60 -7.97 -8.27
CA PRO A 317 -13.71 -7.08 -8.61
C PRO A 317 -14.12 -6.10 -7.52
N GLN A 318 -14.73 -4.98 -7.90
CA GLN A 318 -15.33 -4.08 -6.92
C GLN A 318 -16.55 -4.81 -6.35
N GLY A 319 -16.66 -4.84 -5.03
CA GLY A 319 -17.77 -5.50 -4.40
C GLY A 319 -17.55 -5.77 -2.93
N ARG A 320 -18.56 -6.42 -2.34
CA ARG A 320 -18.51 -6.91 -0.96
C ARG A 320 -18.15 -8.38 -0.96
N TYR A 321 -17.22 -8.73 -0.08
CA TYR A 321 -16.71 -10.08 0.09
C TYR A 321 -16.81 -10.53 1.55
N THR A 322 -16.95 -11.83 1.74
CA THR A 322 -16.89 -12.47 3.06
C THR A 322 -15.51 -13.08 3.27
N LEU A 323 -14.86 -12.71 4.37
CA LEU A 323 -13.66 -13.37 4.83
C LEU A 323 -14.03 -14.63 5.60
N THR A 324 -13.48 -15.75 5.16
CA THR A 324 -13.69 -17.06 5.74
C THR A 324 -12.34 -17.66 6.08
N VAL A 325 -12.15 -18.09 7.32
CA VAL A 325 -11.01 -18.91 7.68
C VAL A 325 -11.43 -20.36 7.52
N GLU A 326 -10.65 -21.15 6.81
CA GLU A 326 -10.92 -22.56 6.57
C GLU A 326 -9.66 -23.38 6.85
N THR A 327 -9.83 -24.64 7.25
CA THR A 327 -8.69 -25.56 7.37
C THR A 327 -8.12 -25.82 5.98
N VAL A 328 -6.82 -26.06 5.87
CA VAL A 328 -6.20 -26.42 4.57
C VAL A 328 -6.78 -27.72 4.01
N ALA A 329 -7.16 -28.67 4.89
CA ALA A 329 -7.87 -29.89 4.51
C ALA A 329 -9.26 -29.62 3.91
N GLY A 330 -9.89 -28.47 4.24
CA GLY A 330 -11.18 -28.04 3.70
C GLY A 330 -12.40 -28.73 4.31
N ASP A 331 -12.22 -29.35 5.47
CA ASP A 331 -13.28 -29.98 6.27
C ASP A 331 -14.04 -28.98 7.16
N GLU A 332 -13.40 -27.90 7.59
CA GLU A 332 -14.02 -26.84 8.40
C GLU A 332 -13.84 -25.46 7.77
N ALA A 333 -14.86 -24.62 7.88
CA ALA A 333 -14.85 -23.22 7.45
C ALA A 333 -15.66 -22.34 8.40
N LEU A 334 -15.09 -21.20 8.78
CA LEU A 334 -15.65 -20.22 9.70
C LEU A 334 -15.68 -18.84 9.02
N PRO A 335 -16.86 -18.32 8.64
CA PRO A 335 -17.00 -16.96 8.16
C PRO A 335 -16.80 -15.98 9.32
N LEU A 336 -15.87 -15.03 9.15
CA LEU A 336 -15.52 -14.07 10.20
C LEU A 336 -16.27 -12.74 10.02
N THR A 337 -16.09 -12.12 8.86
CA THR A 337 -16.57 -10.75 8.62
C THR A 337 -16.68 -10.45 7.13
N THR A 338 -17.18 -9.27 6.80
CA THR A 338 -17.24 -8.77 5.42
C THR A 338 -16.32 -7.59 5.21
N VAL A 339 -15.73 -7.51 4.01
CA VAL A 339 -14.90 -6.40 3.53
C VAL A 339 -15.44 -5.88 2.20
N ASP A 340 -15.19 -4.61 1.91
CA ASP A 340 -15.53 -3.99 0.63
C ASP A 340 -14.23 -3.72 -0.15
N VAL A 341 -14.14 -4.23 -1.38
CA VAL A 341 -13.10 -3.82 -2.34
C VAL A 341 -13.66 -2.68 -3.17
N LEU A 342 -12.96 -1.55 -3.12
CA LEU A 342 -13.28 -0.28 -3.76
C LEU A 342 -12.43 -0.12 -5.02
N LYS A 343 -12.97 0.53 -6.06
CA LYS A 343 -12.25 0.85 -7.31
C LYS A 343 -11.42 -0.31 -7.86
N SER A 344 -12.09 -1.34 -8.29
CA SER A 344 -11.52 -2.20 -9.32
C SER A 344 -11.84 -1.53 -10.64
N GLY A 345 -10.85 -1.35 -11.52
CA GLY A 345 -11.17 -1.28 -12.95
C GLY A 345 -12.15 -2.43 -13.27
N PRO A 346 -13.13 -2.23 -14.17
CA PRO A 346 -14.27 -3.12 -14.31
C PRO A 346 -13.81 -4.57 -14.28
N ALA A 347 -14.33 -5.26 -13.27
CA ALA A 347 -14.21 -6.68 -13.06
C ALA A 347 -14.73 -7.45 -14.26
N SER A 348 -13.88 -7.67 -15.25
CA SER A 348 -14.25 -8.58 -16.31
C SER A 348 -13.81 -9.97 -15.93
N GLY A 349 -14.74 -10.69 -15.30
CA GLY A 349 -14.92 -12.11 -15.61
C GLY A 349 -15.38 -12.34 -17.06
N ALA A 350 -15.05 -11.44 -17.99
CA ALA A 350 -15.26 -11.65 -19.41
C ALA A 350 -14.29 -12.73 -19.88
N ALA A 351 -14.75 -13.53 -20.84
CA ALA A 351 -13.84 -14.30 -21.67
C ALA A 351 -12.75 -13.36 -22.21
N PRO A 352 -11.49 -13.84 -22.33
CA PRO A 352 -10.45 -13.01 -22.91
C PRO A 352 -10.90 -12.52 -24.29
N GLN A 353 -10.58 -11.26 -24.63
CA GLN A 353 -10.93 -10.68 -25.93
C GLN A 353 -10.37 -11.52 -27.09
N VAL A 354 -9.16 -12.04 -26.90
CA VAL A 354 -8.51 -12.97 -27.82
C VAL A 354 -8.40 -14.33 -27.14
N ILE A 355 -9.12 -15.32 -27.68
CA ILE A 355 -9.04 -16.70 -27.21
C ILE A 355 -7.79 -17.36 -27.76
N LEU A 356 -7.05 -18.01 -26.88
CA LEU A 356 -5.88 -18.84 -27.17
C LEU A 356 -6.09 -20.24 -26.58
N ASP A 357 -5.26 -21.18 -27.04
CA ASP A 357 -5.11 -22.50 -26.42
C ASP A 357 -3.62 -22.87 -26.49
N ALA A 358 -2.81 -22.12 -25.74
CA ALA A 358 -1.37 -22.29 -25.72
C ALA A 358 -0.96 -23.02 -24.43
N ARG A 359 -0.41 -24.23 -24.57
CA ARG A 359 0.06 -25.00 -23.42
C ARG A 359 1.45 -24.49 -23.01
N VAL A 360 1.62 -24.13 -21.75
CA VAL A 360 2.88 -23.63 -21.20
C VAL A 360 3.41 -24.63 -20.19
N GLY A 361 4.56 -25.23 -20.50
CA GLY A 361 5.14 -26.32 -19.70
C GLY A 361 4.18 -27.50 -19.48
N GLU A 362 4.23 -28.05 -18.27
CA GLU A 362 3.35 -29.13 -17.83
C GLU A 362 2.24 -28.57 -16.92
N GLY A 363 0.98 -28.78 -17.31
CA GLY A 363 -0.17 -28.48 -16.43
C GLY A 363 -0.79 -27.09 -16.59
N ILE A 364 -0.23 -26.17 -17.39
CA ILE A 364 -0.74 -24.81 -17.57
C ILE A 364 -1.16 -24.55 -19.02
N VAL A 365 -2.28 -23.86 -19.21
CA VAL A 365 -2.76 -23.35 -20.50
C VAL A 365 -3.03 -21.86 -20.39
N LEU A 366 -2.52 -21.08 -21.35
CA LEU A 366 -2.98 -19.71 -21.59
C LEU A 366 -4.25 -19.77 -22.46
N GLU A 367 -5.40 -19.46 -21.87
CA GLU A 367 -6.70 -19.46 -22.55
C GLU A 367 -6.93 -18.22 -23.40
N GLY A 368 -6.15 -17.16 -23.18
CA GLY A 368 -6.30 -15.93 -23.93
C GLY A 368 -5.81 -14.71 -23.17
N TYR A 369 -5.99 -13.56 -23.80
CA TYR A 369 -5.64 -12.27 -23.22
C TYR A 369 -6.62 -11.16 -23.62
N SER A 370 -6.53 -10.03 -22.91
CA SER A 370 -7.21 -8.77 -23.25
C SER A 370 -6.24 -7.61 -23.08
N LEU A 371 -6.39 -6.58 -23.93
CA LEU A 371 -5.60 -5.35 -23.83
C LEU A 371 -6.51 -4.19 -23.43
N SER A 372 -6.01 -3.30 -22.56
CA SER A 372 -6.74 -2.07 -22.23
C SER A 372 -6.83 -1.14 -23.44
N GLU A 373 -5.72 -1.00 -24.17
CA GLU A 373 -5.57 -0.12 -25.33
C GLU A 373 -4.53 -0.71 -26.30
N SER A 374 -4.67 -0.45 -27.60
CA SER A 374 -3.69 -0.83 -28.63
C SER A 374 -2.77 0.33 -29.03
N THR A 375 -2.86 1.45 -28.32
CA THR A 375 -2.04 2.65 -28.51
C THR A 375 -1.43 3.07 -27.18
N ALA A 376 -0.17 3.51 -27.21
CA ALA A 376 0.52 4.04 -26.05
C ALA A 376 1.35 5.27 -26.44
N ARG A 377 1.81 6.01 -25.43
CA ARG A 377 2.80 7.08 -25.59
C ARG A 377 4.09 6.69 -24.87
N PRO A 378 5.25 7.26 -25.23
CA PRO A 378 6.46 7.11 -24.42
C PRO A 378 6.19 7.55 -22.97
N GLY A 379 6.58 6.71 -22.00
CA GLY A 379 6.26 6.89 -20.58
C GLY A 379 4.81 6.54 -20.19
N GLY A 380 3.97 6.13 -21.14
CA GLY A 380 2.62 5.64 -20.89
C GLY A 380 2.59 4.17 -20.47
N GLU A 381 1.41 3.68 -20.14
CA GLU A 381 1.19 2.31 -19.68
C GLU A 381 0.30 1.53 -20.64
N VAL A 382 0.62 0.25 -20.86
CA VAL A 382 -0.22 -0.72 -21.55
C VAL A 382 -0.59 -1.80 -20.53
N ALA A 383 -1.87 -2.05 -20.31
CA ALA A 383 -2.30 -3.16 -19.48
C ALA A 383 -2.67 -4.38 -20.34
N LEU A 384 -2.04 -5.50 -20.01
CA LEU A 384 -2.25 -6.83 -20.59
C LEU A 384 -2.84 -7.74 -19.52
N ASP A 385 -4.08 -8.16 -19.70
CA ASP A 385 -4.76 -9.12 -18.82
C ASP A 385 -4.66 -10.51 -19.45
N LEU A 386 -3.93 -11.43 -18.81
CA LEU A 386 -3.77 -12.82 -19.21
C LEU A 386 -4.76 -13.71 -18.46
N VAL A 387 -5.31 -14.71 -19.14
CA VAL A 387 -6.21 -15.70 -18.53
C VAL A 387 -5.56 -17.07 -18.62
N TRP A 388 -5.10 -17.57 -17.48
CA TRP A 388 -4.53 -18.90 -17.36
C TRP A 388 -5.57 -19.92 -16.92
N ARG A 389 -5.40 -21.17 -17.34
CA ARG A 389 -6.13 -22.32 -16.82
C ARG A 389 -5.15 -23.42 -16.45
N ALA A 390 -5.34 -23.98 -15.25
CA ALA A 390 -4.67 -25.21 -14.87
C ALA A 390 -5.38 -26.43 -15.50
N VAL A 391 -4.62 -27.28 -16.17
CA VAL A 391 -5.09 -28.57 -16.70
C VAL A 391 -4.58 -29.75 -15.88
N ASP A 392 -3.48 -29.57 -15.16
CA ASP A 392 -2.94 -30.52 -14.20
C ASP A 392 -2.20 -29.74 -13.09
N LYS A 393 -1.72 -30.43 -12.06
CA LYS A 393 -0.92 -29.83 -11.01
C LYS A 393 0.41 -29.32 -11.59
N ALA A 394 0.56 -28.00 -11.63
CA ALA A 394 1.84 -27.35 -11.90
C ALA A 394 2.63 -27.22 -10.59
N ALA A 395 3.96 -27.24 -10.70
CA ALA A 395 4.85 -27.09 -9.56
C ALA A 395 6.08 -26.27 -9.96
N GLY A 396 6.66 -25.60 -8.97
CA GLY A 396 7.86 -24.78 -9.16
C GLY A 396 7.57 -23.30 -9.03
N ASP A 397 8.64 -22.55 -8.81
CA ASP A 397 8.61 -21.11 -8.62
C ASP A 397 8.54 -20.41 -9.98
N LEU A 398 7.33 -20.29 -10.54
CA LEU A 398 7.16 -19.75 -11.89
C LEU A 398 6.94 -18.24 -11.90
N VAL A 399 7.66 -17.57 -12.79
CA VAL A 399 7.52 -16.14 -13.10
C VAL A 399 7.00 -16.01 -14.52
N VAL A 400 5.93 -15.24 -14.69
CA VAL A 400 5.42 -14.80 -15.98
C VAL A 400 6.20 -13.57 -16.40
N PHE A 401 6.81 -13.63 -17.58
CA PHE A 401 7.40 -12.46 -18.21
C PHE A 401 6.50 -11.97 -19.34
N THR A 402 6.40 -10.66 -19.44
CA THR A 402 5.71 -9.98 -20.53
C THR A 402 6.60 -8.85 -21.03
N HIS A 403 6.86 -8.81 -22.33
CA HIS A 403 7.71 -7.76 -22.91
C HIS A 403 7.04 -7.09 -24.11
N LEU A 404 7.31 -5.80 -24.23
CA LEU A 404 6.98 -5.01 -25.40
C LEU A 404 8.23 -4.84 -26.25
N LEU A 405 8.23 -5.45 -27.43
CA LEU A 405 9.37 -5.52 -28.34
C LEU A 405 9.24 -4.51 -29.47
N GLY A 406 10.24 -3.65 -29.61
CA GLY A 406 10.35 -2.69 -30.71
C GLY A 406 11.38 -3.13 -31.74
N GLU A 407 11.32 -2.53 -32.94
CA GLU A 407 12.34 -2.74 -33.97
C GLU A 407 13.68 -2.07 -33.61
N ALA A 408 13.61 -0.93 -32.91
CA ALA A 408 14.79 -0.19 -32.48
C ALA A 408 15.51 -0.92 -31.33
N PHE A 409 16.84 -0.85 -31.33
CA PHE A 409 17.64 -1.32 -30.22
C PHE A 409 17.51 -0.37 -29.03
N ASN A 410 17.07 -0.89 -27.89
CA ASN A 410 17.03 -0.18 -26.63
C ASN A 410 18.37 -0.36 -25.88
N PRO A 411 19.18 0.69 -25.72
CA PRO A 411 20.46 0.61 -25.01
C PRO A 411 20.30 0.32 -23.50
N ALA A 412 19.15 0.67 -22.88
CA ALA A 412 18.91 0.43 -21.47
C ALA A 412 18.69 -1.07 -21.16
N THR A 413 18.09 -1.82 -22.09
CA THR A 413 17.86 -3.27 -21.94
C THR A 413 18.82 -4.13 -22.77
N ALA A 414 19.76 -3.49 -23.48
CA ALA A 414 20.67 -4.13 -24.42
C ALA A 414 19.98 -5.05 -25.45
N GLY A 415 18.79 -4.65 -25.91
CA GLY A 415 17.97 -5.48 -26.79
C GLY A 415 16.72 -4.77 -27.32
N PRO A 416 15.78 -5.50 -27.92
CA PRO A 416 14.56 -4.92 -28.49
C PRO A 416 13.47 -4.62 -27.45
N VAL A 417 13.71 -4.79 -26.15
CA VAL A 417 12.69 -4.64 -25.11
C VAL A 417 12.55 -3.17 -24.71
N TRP A 418 11.34 -2.61 -24.89
CA TRP A 418 11.00 -1.22 -24.58
C TRP A 418 9.99 -1.06 -23.44
N ALA A 419 9.39 -2.16 -23.00
CA ALA A 419 8.68 -2.28 -21.73
C ALA A 419 8.74 -3.74 -21.28
N GLY A 420 8.74 -3.98 -19.98
CA GLY A 420 8.73 -5.33 -19.43
C GLY A 420 8.04 -5.39 -18.07
N HIS A 421 7.35 -6.48 -17.81
CA HIS A 421 6.79 -6.77 -16.49
C HIS A 421 6.90 -8.27 -16.20
N ASP A 422 7.73 -8.57 -15.20
CA ASP A 422 8.01 -9.92 -14.71
C ASP A 422 7.41 -10.06 -13.32
N SER A 423 6.49 -11.01 -13.16
CA SER A 423 5.88 -11.30 -11.87
C SER A 423 5.47 -12.75 -11.77
N ARG A 424 5.48 -13.30 -10.56
CA ARG A 424 4.70 -14.52 -10.28
C ARG A 424 3.23 -14.26 -10.65
N PRO A 425 2.45 -15.30 -11.03
CA PRO A 425 1.07 -15.10 -11.45
C PRO A 425 0.24 -14.34 -10.41
N ALA A 426 -0.55 -13.39 -10.91
CA ALA A 426 -1.33 -12.43 -10.12
C ALA A 426 -0.48 -11.67 -9.09
N GLU A 427 0.71 -11.22 -9.50
CA GLU A 427 1.70 -10.55 -8.63
C GLU A 427 2.09 -11.40 -7.40
N GLY A 428 2.07 -12.73 -7.54
CA GLY A 428 2.36 -13.68 -6.46
C GLY A 428 1.16 -14.06 -5.60
N ALA A 429 -0.04 -13.53 -5.88
CA ALA A 429 -1.26 -13.91 -5.17
C ALA A 429 -1.77 -15.31 -5.54
N ALA A 430 -1.38 -15.82 -6.72
CA ALA A 430 -1.78 -17.14 -7.20
C ALA A 430 -0.56 -17.97 -7.63
N PRO A 431 0.33 -18.37 -6.71
CA PRO A 431 1.47 -19.21 -7.03
C PRO A 431 0.99 -20.53 -7.65
N VAL A 432 1.70 -21.01 -8.68
CA VAL A 432 1.23 -22.12 -9.54
C VAL A 432 1.08 -23.43 -8.78
N GLU A 433 1.79 -23.59 -7.66
CA GLU A 433 1.71 -24.75 -6.77
C GLU A 433 0.33 -24.89 -6.10
N ARG A 434 -0.44 -23.80 -6.05
CA ARG A 434 -1.80 -23.77 -5.50
C ARG A 434 -2.88 -24.07 -6.54
N TRP A 435 -2.52 -24.07 -7.83
CA TRP A 435 -3.49 -24.26 -8.89
C TRP A 435 -3.98 -25.71 -8.92
N ARG A 436 -5.29 -25.89 -9.01
CA ARG A 436 -5.96 -27.18 -9.20
C ARG A 436 -6.45 -27.30 -10.62
N ALA A 437 -6.51 -28.52 -11.15
CA ALA A 437 -7.05 -28.76 -12.49
C ALA A 437 -8.47 -28.15 -12.61
N GLY A 438 -8.64 -27.27 -13.60
CA GLY A 438 -9.85 -26.48 -13.84
C GLY A 438 -9.82 -25.05 -13.31
N ASP A 439 -8.86 -24.68 -12.45
CA ASP A 439 -8.73 -23.31 -11.95
C ASP A 439 -8.43 -22.34 -13.10
N ARG A 440 -9.06 -21.16 -13.07
CA ARG A 440 -8.82 -20.07 -14.01
C ARG A 440 -8.28 -18.85 -13.27
N ILE A 441 -7.14 -18.35 -13.71
CA ILE A 441 -6.40 -17.27 -13.04
C ILE A 441 -6.35 -16.08 -13.98
N LEU A 442 -6.86 -14.93 -13.52
CA LEU A 442 -6.69 -13.65 -14.18
C LEU A 442 -5.40 -13.00 -13.68
N ASP A 443 -4.53 -12.66 -14.61
CA ASP A 443 -3.17 -12.22 -14.33
C ASP A 443 -2.84 -10.97 -15.13
N ARG A 444 -2.74 -9.83 -14.45
CA ARG A 444 -2.60 -8.51 -15.09
C ARG A 444 -1.15 -8.06 -15.06
N HIS A 445 -0.64 -7.70 -16.23
CA HIS A 445 0.68 -7.12 -16.42
C HIS A 445 0.55 -5.68 -16.92
N VAL A 446 1.19 -4.73 -16.23
CA VAL A 446 1.24 -3.34 -16.66
C VAL A 446 2.63 -3.04 -17.19
N LEU A 447 2.69 -2.77 -18.49
CA LEU A 447 3.92 -2.48 -19.22
C LEU A 447 4.08 -0.97 -19.34
N THR A 448 5.00 -0.40 -18.58
CA THR A 448 5.38 1.01 -18.71
C THR A 448 6.33 1.16 -19.89
N VAL A 449 5.88 1.84 -20.95
CA VAL A 449 6.66 2.11 -22.15
C VAL A 449 7.78 3.07 -21.80
N ALA A 450 9.02 2.75 -22.19
CA ALA A 450 10.17 3.61 -21.92
C ALA A 450 9.92 5.05 -22.43
N PRO A 451 10.37 6.07 -21.67
CA PRO A 451 10.13 7.47 -22.02
C PRO A 451 10.79 7.91 -23.32
N ASP A 452 11.80 7.17 -23.77
CA ASP A 452 12.55 7.37 -25.01
C ASP A 452 12.16 6.38 -26.12
N ALA A 453 11.08 5.61 -25.94
CA ALA A 453 10.57 4.68 -26.93
C ALA A 453 10.26 5.40 -28.26
N PRO A 454 10.87 5.00 -29.39
CA PRO A 454 10.56 5.55 -30.69
C PRO A 454 9.09 5.35 -31.06
N GLU A 455 8.54 6.25 -31.86
CA GLU A 455 7.24 5.99 -32.48
C GLU A 455 7.31 4.78 -33.40
N GLY A 456 6.31 3.90 -33.35
CA GLY A 456 6.33 2.68 -34.14
C GLY A 456 5.34 1.63 -33.67
N SER A 457 5.40 0.48 -34.33
CA SER A 457 4.66 -0.71 -33.91
C SER A 457 5.54 -1.59 -33.02
N TYR A 458 4.95 -2.11 -31.96
CA TYR A 458 5.61 -2.94 -30.98
C TYR A 458 4.83 -4.25 -30.79
N ARG A 459 5.56 -5.36 -30.67
CA ARG A 459 4.97 -6.69 -30.49
C ARG A 459 5.02 -7.09 -29.02
N LEU A 460 3.99 -7.78 -28.56
CA LEU A 460 3.96 -8.33 -27.21
C LEU A 460 4.45 -9.77 -27.21
N GLU A 461 5.36 -10.11 -26.31
CA GLU A 461 5.71 -11.49 -25.99
C GLU A 461 5.33 -11.85 -24.55
N VAL A 462 4.94 -13.10 -24.35
CA VAL A 462 4.54 -13.67 -23.06
C VAL A 462 5.17 -15.05 -22.89
N GLY A 463 5.66 -15.36 -21.70
CA GLY A 463 6.07 -16.71 -21.36
C GLY A 463 6.24 -16.90 -19.87
N MET A 464 6.72 -18.09 -19.47
CA MET A 464 7.04 -18.41 -18.08
C MET A 464 8.47 -18.94 -17.98
N TYR A 465 9.15 -18.62 -16.88
CA TYR A 465 10.40 -19.28 -16.49
C TYR A 465 10.36 -19.70 -15.03
N ASP A 466 11.18 -20.70 -14.69
CA ASP A 466 11.42 -21.11 -13.32
C ASP A 466 12.44 -20.17 -12.67
N ALA A 467 12.06 -19.51 -11.57
CA ALA A 467 12.86 -18.48 -10.91
C ALA A 467 14.13 -19.03 -10.27
N ALA A 468 14.14 -20.30 -9.87
CA ALA A 468 15.30 -20.93 -9.25
C ALA A 468 16.39 -21.25 -10.28
N THR A 469 16.00 -21.63 -11.49
CA THR A 469 16.92 -22.09 -12.55
C THR A 469 17.11 -21.09 -13.68
N GLY A 470 16.20 -20.13 -13.84
CA GLY A 470 16.12 -19.22 -14.99
C GLY A 470 15.67 -19.89 -16.29
N ALA A 471 15.27 -21.17 -16.25
CA ALA A 471 14.90 -21.92 -17.44
C ALA A 471 13.48 -21.53 -17.92
N ARG A 472 13.36 -21.11 -19.19
CA ARG A 472 12.06 -20.83 -19.82
C ARG A 472 11.29 -22.11 -20.10
N LEU A 473 9.98 -22.08 -19.87
CA LEU A 473 9.08 -23.19 -20.14
C LEU A 473 8.72 -23.25 -21.62
N PRO A 474 8.55 -24.46 -22.19
CA PRO A 474 8.10 -24.61 -23.56
C PRO A 474 6.64 -24.17 -23.71
N VAL A 475 6.34 -23.41 -24.75
CA VAL A 475 4.98 -23.02 -25.17
C VAL A 475 4.62 -23.79 -26.44
N THR A 476 3.57 -24.62 -26.37
CA THR A 476 3.04 -25.38 -27.50
C THR A 476 1.71 -24.81 -27.96
N LEU A 477 1.63 -24.40 -29.23
CA LEU A 477 0.40 -23.91 -29.86
C LEU A 477 -0.44 -25.05 -30.44
N ALA A 478 -1.73 -24.81 -30.69
CA ALA A 478 -2.67 -25.77 -31.28
C ALA A 478 -2.21 -26.40 -32.62
N GLY A 479 -1.29 -25.75 -33.35
CA GLY A 479 -0.66 -26.27 -34.57
C GLY A 479 0.54 -27.21 -34.35
N GLY A 480 0.92 -27.49 -33.11
CA GLY A 480 2.04 -28.37 -32.74
C GLY A 480 3.44 -27.72 -32.73
N SER A 481 3.55 -26.44 -33.10
CA SER A 481 4.81 -25.68 -32.96
C SER A 481 5.13 -25.43 -31.49
N THR A 482 6.40 -25.61 -31.11
CA THR A 482 6.90 -25.35 -29.75
C THR A 482 7.96 -24.25 -29.77
N ALA A 483 7.83 -23.27 -28.87
CA ALA A 483 8.77 -22.17 -28.62
C ALA A 483 9.00 -22.02 -27.11
N ASP A 484 9.79 -21.04 -26.66
CA ASP A 484 10.00 -20.71 -25.23
C ASP A 484 9.20 -19.46 -24.78
N HIS A 485 8.41 -18.89 -25.69
CA HIS A 485 7.51 -17.76 -25.48
C HIS A 485 6.42 -17.77 -26.56
N LEU A 486 5.37 -16.96 -26.36
CA LEU A 486 4.32 -16.67 -27.32
C LEU A 486 4.39 -15.21 -27.75
N LEU A 487 4.39 -14.96 -29.06
CA LEU A 487 4.09 -13.64 -29.61
C LEU A 487 2.57 -13.47 -29.73
N LEU A 488 2.03 -12.43 -29.11
CA LEU A 488 0.61 -12.10 -29.21
C LEU A 488 0.31 -11.50 -30.59
N ALA A 489 -0.93 -11.67 -31.05
CA ALA A 489 -1.33 -11.25 -32.39
C ALA A 489 -1.53 -9.73 -32.51
N ASP A 490 -1.89 -9.08 -31.40
CA ASP A 490 -2.06 -7.63 -31.35
C ASP A 490 -0.72 -6.91 -31.22
N GLU A 491 -0.60 -5.80 -31.92
CA GLU A 491 0.53 -4.88 -31.82
C GLU A 491 0.12 -3.62 -31.07
N ILE A 492 1.05 -3.05 -30.30
CA ILE A 492 0.89 -1.76 -29.64
C ILE A 492 1.54 -0.69 -30.50
N ARG A 493 0.78 0.35 -30.80
CA ARG A 493 1.31 1.52 -31.52
C ARG A 493 1.76 2.60 -30.54
N VAL A 494 3.05 2.91 -30.51
CA VAL A 494 3.58 4.02 -29.73
C VAL A 494 3.55 5.30 -30.56
N THR A 495 2.93 6.36 -30.02
CA THR A 495 2.77 7.68 -30.67
C THR A 495 3.07 8.82 -29.70
N SER A 496 3.59 9.94 -30.21
CA SER A 496 4.00 11.11 -29.40
C SER A 496 2.87 12.05 -28.94
N GLN A 497 1.59 11.70 -29.15
CA GLN A 497 0.47 12.59 -28.82
C GLN A 497 0.13 12.68 -27.33
#